data_AF-A0A2T2UCC2-F1
#
_entry.id   AF-A0A2T2UCC2-F1
#
_cell.length_a   1.000
_cell.length_b   1.000
_cell.length_c   1.000
_cell.angle_alpha   90.00
_cell.angle_beta   90.00
_cell.angle_gamma   90.00
#
_symmetry.space_group_name_H-M   'P 1'
#
loop_
_entity.id
_entity.type
_entity.pdbx_description
1 polymer ?
#
loop_
_entity_poly.entity_id
_entity_poly.type
_entity_poly.pdbx_seq_one_letter_code
_entity_poly.pdbx_strand_id
1 'polypeptide(L)' 'DVPTVEDVHMTSIDACGFDLTVDRGEATVPVRIDFDTPLETAGDARSALAELALAARDSAER' A
#
# COMPACT_ATOMS: atom_id res chain seq x y z
N ASP A 1 -5.04 -20.49 -2.41
CA ASP A 1 -5.54 -19.69 -1.28
C ASP A 1 -4.77 -18.39 -1.17
N VAL A 2 -5.48 -17.27 -1.20
CA VAL A 2 -4.92 -15.98 -0.78
C VAL A 2 -5.11 -15.93 0.73
N PRO A 3 -4.05 -15.72 1.54
CA PRO A 3 -4.19 -15.65 2.98
C PRO A 3 -5.18 -14.56 3.35
N THR A 4 -6.16 -14.89 4.20
CA THR A 4 -7.14 -13.93 4.69
C THR A 4 -6.41 -12.85 5.48
N VAL A 5 -6.62 -11.60 5.07
CA VAL A 5 -6.14 -10.43 5.79
C VAL A 5 -7.29 -9.93 6.64
N GLU A 6 -7.06 -9.78 7.94
CA GLU A 6 -8.08 -9.29 8.87
C GLU A 6 -8.05 -7.76 8.94
N ASP A 7 -6.85 -7.16 8.97
CA ASP A 7 -6.68 -5.72 9.02
C ASP A 7 -5.39 -5.25 8.32
N VAL A 8 -5.35 -3.99 7.89
CA VAL A 8 -4.18 -3.36 7.27
C VAL A 8 -4.05 -1.91 7.75
N HIS A 9 -2.88 -1.60 8.32
CA HIS A 9 -2.55 -0.26 8.79
C HIS A 9 -1.33 0.29 8.07
N MET A 10 -1.44 1.49 7.50
CA MET A 10 -0.27 2.22 7.02
C MET A 10 0.51 2.81 8.20
N THR A 11 1.81 2.55 8.25
CA THR A 11 2.70 2.97 9.35
C THR A 11 3.66 4.09 8.96
N SER A 12 4.11 4.11 7.70
CA SER A 12 5.07 5.09 7.20
C SER A 12 4.88 5.32 5.71
N ILE A 13 5.28 6.51 5.25
CA ILE A 13 5.39 6.86 3.84
C ILE A 13 6.68 7.65 3.63
N ASP A 14 7.42 7.30 2.59
CA ASP A 14 8.63 7.99 2.15
C ASP A 14 8.61 8.23 0.64
N ALA A 15 9.68 8.85 0.12
CA ALA A 15 9.76 9.21 -1.29
C ALA A 15 9.78 7.98 -2.23
N CYS A 16 10.12 6.79 -1.73
CA CYS A 16 10.25 5.58 -2.53
C CYS A 16 9.06 4.63 -2.37
N GLY A 17 8.23 4.79 -1.35
CA GLY A 17 7.12 3.88 -1.08
C GLY A 17 6.39 4.16 0.23
N PHE A 18 5.57 3.20 0.66
CA PHE A 18 4.91 3.23 1.95
C PHE A 18 4.95 1.86 2.62
N ASP A 19 5.03 1.89 3.95
CA ASP A 19 5.09 0.71 4.79
C ASP A 19 3.72 0.46 5.42
N LEU A 20 3.23 -0.75 5.23
CA LEU A 20 2.00 -1.28 5.78
C LEU A 20 2.32 -2.34 6.82
N THR A 21 1.44 -2.45 7.79
CA THR A 21 1.40 -3.54 8.73
C THR A 21 0.13 -4.32 8.44
N VAL A 22 0.27 -5.59 8.05
CA VAL A 22 -0.83 -6.46 7.68
C VAL A 22 -1.08 -7.42 8.83
N ASP A 23 -2.29 -7.39 9.37
CA ASP A 23 -2.73 -8.34 10.38
C ASP A 23 -3.42 -9.54 9.73
N ARG A 24 -2.92 -10.73 10.06
CA ARG A 24 -3.44 -12.02 9.56
C ARG A 24 -4.09 -12.84 10.68
N GLY A 25 -4.49 -12.19 11.78
CA GLY A 25 -5.02 -12.80 13.00
C GLY A 25 -3.99 -13.49 13.87
N GLU A 26 -3.17 -14.36 13.29
CA GLU A 26 -2.12 -15.09 14.02
C GLU A 26 -0.79 -14.33 14.08
N ALA A 27 -0.56 -13.45 13.11
CA ALA A 27 0.68 -12.68 13.02
C ALA A 27 0.46 -11.35 12.30
N THR A 28 1.17 -10.35 12.79
CA THR A 28 1.29 -9.03 12.19
C THR A 28 2.58 -8.96 11.37
N VAL A 29 2.46 -8.73 10.06
CA VAL A 29 3.59 -8.76 9.12
C VAL A 29 3.82 -7.38 8.51
N PRO A 30 5.04 -6.82 8.59
CA PRO A 30 5.37 -5.60 7.86
C PRO A 30 5.50 -5.88 6.37
N VAL A 31 4.86 -5.05 5.55
CA VAL A 31 4.85 -5.12 4.08
C VAL A 31 5.17 -3.74 3.54
N ARG A 32 6.17 -3.64 2.68
CA ARG A 32 6.48 -2.40 1.97
C ARG A 32 5.93 -2.47 0.55
N ILE A 33 5.31 -1.39 0.11
CA ILE A 33 4.89 -1.19 -1.28
C ILE A 33 5.70 -0.03 -1.84
N ASP A 34 6.50 -0.29 -2.87
CA ASP A 34 7.31 0.72 -3.54
C ASP A 34 6.49 1.46 -4.60
N PHE A 35 6.77 2.75 -4.77
CA PHE A 35 6.27 3.53 -5.89
C PHE A 35 7.12 3.25 -7.13
N ASP A 36 6.48 3.11 -8.30
CA ASP A 36 7.20 2.95 -9.57
C ASP A 36 8.10 4.14 -9.90
N THR A 37 7.72 5.34 -9.44
CA THR A 37 8.51 6.57 -9.58
C THR A 37 8.68 7.23 -8.22
N PRO A 38 9.91 7.62 -7.83
CA PRO A 38 10.13 8.33 -6.58
C PRO A 38 9.36 9.65 -6.53
N LEU A 39 8.79 9.96 -5.37
CA LEU A 39 8.06 11.19 -5.11
C LEU A 39 9.04 12.34 -4.87
N GLU A 40 8.84 13.45 -5.58
CA GLU A 40 9.65 14.66 -5.43
C GLU A 40 9.00 15.68 -4.48
N THR A 41 7.67 15.65 -4.37
CA THR A 41 6.90 16.55 -3.51
C THR A 41 5.77 15.83 -2.76
N ALA A 42 5.29 16.44 -1.68
CA ALA A 42 4.13 15.92 -0.94
C ALA A 42 2.84 15.89 -1.79
N GLY A 43 2.75 16.71 -2.85
CA GLY A 43 1.64 16.68 -3.79
C GLY A 43 1.64 15.40 -4.63
N ASP A 44 2.83 14.95 -5.03
CA ASP A 44 3.01 13.72 -5.81
C ASP A 44 2.61 12.49 -5.00
N ALA A 45 2.87 12.50 -3.68
CA ALA A 45 2.47 11.41 -2.78
C ALA A 45 0.97 11.12 -2.85
N ARG A 46 0.16 12.19 -2.86
CA ARG A 46 -1.30 12.06 -2.93
C ARG A 46 -1.75 11.47 -4.27
N SER A 47 -1.16 11.94 -5.37
CA SER A 47 -1.49 11.45 -6.71
C SER A 47 -1.11 9.98 -6.86
N ALA A 48 0.11 9.61 -6.46
CA ALA A 48 0.60 8.23 -6.52
C ALA A 48 -0.26 7.27 -5.68
N LEU A 49 -0.65 7.65 -4.45
CA LEU A 49 -1.57 6.84 -3.66
C LEU A 49 -2.94 6.69 -4.32
N ALA A 50 -3.47 7.76 -4.91
CA ALA A 50 -4.76 7.70 -5.59
C ALA A 50 -4.72 6.79 -6.82
N GLU A 51 -3.66 6.85 -7.61
CA GLU A 51 -3.46 5.98 -8.77
C GLU A 51 -3.32 4.51 -8.35
N LEU A 52 -2.56 4.22 -7.30
CA LEU A 52 -2.46 2.87 -6.74
C LEU A 52 -3.80 2.34 -6.24
N ALA A 53 -4.59 3.17 -5.55
CA ALA A 53 -5.92 2.77 -5.08
C ALA A 53 -6.88 2.47 -6.25
N LEU A 54 -6.83 3.27 -7.31
CA LEU A 54 -7.62 3.05 -8.52
C LEU A 54 -7.20 1.76 -9.24
N ALA A 55 -5.89 1.52 -9.40
CA ALA A 55 -5.35 0.33 -10.03
C ALA A 55 -5.64 -0.96 -9.24
N ALA A 56 -5.54 -0.88 -7.91
CA ALA A 56 -5.89 -1.99 -7.01
C ALA A 56 -7.38 -2.33 -7.11
N ARG A 57 -8.25 -1.31 -7.19
CA ARG A 57 -9.68 -1.51 -7.39
C ARG A 57 -9.99 -2.21 -8.71
N ASP A 58 -9.44 -1.75 -9.83
CA ASP A 58 -9.65 -2.37 -11.15
C ASP A 58 -9.18 -3.83 -11.18
N SER A 59 -8.10 -4.13 -10.45
CA SER A 59 -7.58 -5.49 -10.33
C SER A 59 -8.43 -6.40 -9.44
N ALA A 60 -9.15 -5.84 -8.47
CA ALA A 60 -10.06 -6.58 -7.59
C ALA A 60 -11.44 -6.82 -8.21
N GLU A 61 -11.87 -5.97 -9.14
CA GLU A 61 -13.13 -6.10 -9.88
C GLU A 61 -13.03 -7.11 -11.05
N ARG A 62 -11.86 -7.68 -11.32
CA ARG A 62 -11.59 -8.60 -12.44
C ARG A 62 -11.50 -10.07 -12.01
#